data_AF-A0A9X3G289-F1
#
_entry.id   AF-A0A9X3G289-F1
#
_cell.length_a   1.000
_cell.length_b   1.000
_cell.length_c   1.000
_cell.angle_alpha   90.00
_cell.angle_beta   90.00
_cell.angle_gamma   90.00
#
_symmetry.space_group_name_H-M   'P 1'
#
loop_
_entity.id
_entity.type
_entity.pdbx_description
1 polymer ?
#
loop_
_entity_poly.entity_id
_entity_poly.type
_entity_poly.pdbx_seq_one_letter_code
_entity_poly.pdbx_strand_id
1 'polypeptide(L)'
;MYTAILRCGTVLAYETRNFVPNEGDVVTLSPTRFCAVCRATGGHQVALGTSLLPRPRPRSQHELVDFLRSRPVTTVHVLRRRRFTLRLIAEAAADGILEVDFRAGRIALRRTEPPSTVSIGQPA
;
A
#
# COMPACT_ATOMS: atom_id res chain seq x y z
N MET A 1 -6.94 30.00 -1.14
CA MET A 1 -6.46 29.14 -0.03
C MET A 1 -5.03 28.72 -0.33
N TYR A 2 -4.14 28.86 0.65
CA TYR A 2 -2.72 28.55 0.55
C TYR A 2 -2.41 27.27 1.35
N THR A 3 -1.37 26.54 0.98
CA THR A 3 -1.03 25.28 1.66
C THR A 3 0.46 25.15 1.94
N ALA A 4 0.79 24.61 3.12
CA ALA A 4 2.13 24.15 3.48
C ALA A 4 2.10 22.63 3.68
N ILE A 5 2.97 21.93 2.97
CA ILE A 5 3.17 20.48 3.09
C ILE A 5 4.36 20.26 3.99
N LEU A 6 4.19 19.47 5.05
CA LEU A 6 5.25 19.18 6.01
C LEU A 6 5.95 17.85 5.69
N ARG A 7 7.20 17.68 6.12
CA ARG A 7 7.99 16.45 5.90
C ARG A 7 7.38 15.18 6.52
N CYS A 8 6.59 15.34 7.57
CA CYS A 8 5.84 14.28 8.23
C CYS A 8 4.57 13.88 7.46
N GLY A 9 4.26 14.54 6.33
CA GLY A 9 3.11 14.25 5.48
C GLY A 9 1.83 14.99 5.87
N THR A 10 1.85 15.86 6.87
CA THR A 10 0.72 16.72 7.23
C THR A 10 0.64 17.91 6.28
N VAL A 11 -0.58 18.30 5.91
CA VAL A 11 -0.86 19.50 5.11
C VAL A 11 -1.59 20.51 5.96
N LEU A 12 -1.04 21.71 6.07
CA LEU A 12 -1.67 22.84 6.73
C LEU A 12 -2.22 23.78 5.67
N ALA A 13 -3.45 24.22 5.88
CA ALA A 13 -4.11 25.16 4.98
C ALA A 13 -4.28 26.51 5.66
N TYR A 14 -4.01 27.56 4.89
CA TYR A 14 -4.01 28.94 5.36
C TYR A 14 -4.92 29.77 4.47
N GLU A 15 -5.62 30.69 5.09
CA GLU A 15 -6.49 31.62 4.37
C GLU A 15 -5.67 32.74 3.70
N THR A 16 -4.56 33.13 4.32
CA THR A 16 -3.68 34.22 3.85
C THR A 16 -2.26 33.73 3.60
N ARG A 17 -1.62 34.22 2.54
CA ARG A 17 -0.24 33.87 2.17
C ARG A 17 0.78 34.21 3.25
N ASN A 18 0.56 35.32 3.96
CA ASN A 18 1.49 35.83 4.97
C ASN A 18 1.58 34.92 6.20
N PHE A 19 0.63 34.01 6.40
CA PHE A 19 0.65 33.02 7.48
C PHE A 19 1.25 31.68 7.05
N VAL A 20 1.62 31.52 5.77
CA VAL A 20 2.23 30.30 5.26
C VAL A 20 3.73 30.35 5.58
N PRO A 21 4.24 29.40 6.40
CA PRO A 21 5.66 29.32 6.67
C PRO A 21 6.43 28.90 5.42
N ASN A 22 7.69 29.33 5.32
CA ASN A 22 8.54 29.06 4.17
C ASN A 22 9.03 27.61 4.16
N GLU A 23 9.54 27.17 3.02
CA GLU A 23 10.20 25.86 2.93
C GLU A 23 11.40 25.80 3.87
N GLY A 24 11.48 24.75 4.69
CA GLY A 24 12.48 24.59 5.74
C GLY A 24 12.06 25.08 7.13
N ASP A 25 11.04 25.93 7.23
CA ASP A 25 10.55 26.41 8.53
C ASP A 25 9.92 25.27 9.35
N VAL A 26 10.07 25.30 10.68
CA VAL A 26 9.53 24.27 11.56
C VAL A 26 8.20 24.73 12.16
N VAL A 27 7.16 23.91 12.00
CA VAL A 27 5.84 24.17 12.57
C VAL A 27 5.48 23.15 13.66
N THR A 28 4.77 23.64 14.68
CA THR A 28 4.22 22.83 15.76
C THR A 28 2.90 22.19 15.34
N LEU A 29 2.87 20.87 15.29
CA LEU A 29 1.63 20.11 15.08
C LEU A 29 0.93 19.78 16.40
N SER A 30 1.70 19.63 17.48
CA SER A 30 1.22 19.45 18.86
C SER A 30 2.32 19.90 19.84
N PRO A 31 2.04 19.98 21.15
CA PRO A 31 3.04 20.39 22.15
C PRO A 31 4.31 19.53 22.15
N THR A 32 4.23 18.30 21.64
CA THR A 32 5.34 17.33 21.60
C THR A 32 5.82 17.04 20.18
N ARG A 33 5.24 17.67 19.15
CA ARG A 33 5.50 17.32 17.76
C ARG A 33 5.77 18.55 16.90
N PHE A 34 6.99 18.59 16.38
CA PHE A 34 7.47 19.59 15.46
C PHE A 34 7.75 18.96 14.11
N CYS A 35 7.51 19.70 13.04
CA CYS A 35 7.71 19.17 11.70
C CYS A 35 8.09 20.30 10.73
N ALA A 36 9.13 20.07 9.93
CA ALA A 36 9.60 21.04 8.96
C ALA A 36 8.67 21.10 7.74
N VAL A 37 8.46 22.29 7.21
CA VAL A 37 7.78 22.55 5.94
C VAL A 37 8.66 22.04 4.82
N CYS A 38 8.11 21.11 4.03
CA CYS A 38 8.74 20.56 2.85
C CYS A 38 8.42 21.38 1.59
N ARG A 39 7.21 21.95 1.50
CA ARG A 39 6.78 22.74 0.35
C ARG A 39 5.74 23.78 0.75
N ALA A 40 5.91 25.03 0.31
CA ALA A 40 4.94 26.10 0.52
C ALA A 40 4.35 26.51 -0.84
N THR A 41 3.08 26.21 -1.09
CA THR A 41 2.46 26.47 -2.40
C THR A 41 1.77 27.84 -2.38
N GLY A 42 2.38 28.82 -3.04
CA GLY A 42 1.84 30.16 -3.21
C GLY A 42 0.98 30.28 -4.46
N GLY A 43 -0.35 30.32 -4.29
CA GLY A 43 -1.27 30.98 -5.21
C GLY A 43 -1.27 30.54 -6.69
N HIS A 44 -1.84 29.37 -6.97
CA HIS A 44 -2.74 29.21 -8.12
C HIS A 44 -3.67 28.04 -7.84
N GLN A 45 -4.92 28.19 -8.26
CA GLN A 45 -6.05 27.31 -8.01
C GLN A 45 -5.66 25.83 -7.95
N VAL A 46 -5.52 25.28 -6.73
CA VAL A 46 -5.52 23.82 -6.58
C VAL A 46 -6.99 23.45 -6.59
N ALA A 47 -7.44 23.01 -7.76
CA ALA A 47 -8.75 22.44 -7.96
C ALA A 47 -9.12 21.59 -6.74
N LEU A 48 -10.27 21.92 -6.14
CA LEU A 48 -10.94 21.07 -5.16
C LEU A 48 -10.95 19.64 -5.70
N GLY A 49 -10.25 18.73 -5.03
CA GLY A 49 -10.30 17.31 -5.33
C GLY A 49 -8.98 16.73 -5.82
N THR A 50 -7.97 16.67 -4.96
CA THR A 50 -7.04 15.53 -4.96
C THR A 50 -6.22 15.54 -3.69
N SER A 51 -6.47 14.54 -2.85
CA SER A 51 -5.61 14.19 -1.74
C SER A 51 -4.17 14.00 -2.26
N LEU A 52 -3.26 14.91 -1.90
CA LEU A 52 -1.81 14.85 -2.20
C LEU A 52 -1.06 13.90 -1.25
N LEU A 53 -1.76 13.05 -0.50
CA LEU A 53 -1.12 11.82 -0.07
C LEU A 53 -0.98 10.97 -1.33
N PRO A 54 0.23 10.53 -1.73
CA PRO A 54 0.33 9.51 -2.75
C PRO A 54 -0.55 8.37 -2.25
N ARG A 55 -1.64 8.11 -2.98
CA ARG A 55 -2.50 6.96 -2.70
C ARG A 55 -1.52 5.80 -2.53
N PRO A 56 -1.50 5.13 -1.35
CA PRO A 56 -0.57 4.04 -1.12
C PRO A 56 -0.66 3.14 -2.35
N ARG A 57 0.45 2.95 -3.06
CA ARG A 57 0.44 2.20 -4.32
C ARG A 57 -0.34 0.92 -4.05
N PRO A 58 -1.31 0.54 -4.92
CA PRO A 58 -1.96 -0.74 -4.79
C PRO A 58 -0.86 -1.79 -4.64
N ARG A 59 -0.87 -2.56 -3.55
CA ARG A 59 0.11 -3.62 -3.37
C ARG A 59 0.02 -4.54 -4.57
N SER A 60 1.17 -4.89 -5.14
CA SER A 60 1.24 -5.77 -6.31
C SER A 60 1.14 -7.23 -5.88
N GLN A 61 0.84 -8.09 -6.86
CA GLN A 61 0.83 -9.54 -6.68
C GLN A 61 2.21 -10.07 -6.25
N HIS A 62 3.30 -9.43 -6.70
CA HIS A 62 4.66 -9.75 -6.30
C HIS A 62 4.87 -9.54 -4.78
N GLU A 63 4.40 -8.43 -4.23
CA GLU A 63 4.48 -8.16 -2.80
C GLU A 63 3.66 -9.16 -1.96
N LEU A 64 2.55 -9.66 -2.51
CA LEU A 64 1.72 -10.67 -1.86
C LEU A 64 2.46 -12.02 -1.79
N VAL A 65 3.15 -12.41 -2.88
CA VAL A 65 3.99 -13.60 -2.92
C VAL A 65 5.16 -13.48 -1.93
N ASP A 66 5.86 -12.35 -1.91
CA ASP A 66 6.98 -12.14 -0.97
C ASP A 66 6.52 -12.16 0.49
N PHE A 67 5.36 -11.59 0.78
CA PHE A 67 4.76 -11.68 2.12
C PHE A 67 4.51 -13.14 2.52
N LEU A 68 3.94 -13.93 1.61
CA LEU A 68 3.61 -15.34 1.85
C LEU A 68 4.84 -16.26 1.84
N ARG A 69 5.94 -15.88 1.19
CA ARG A 69 7.23 -16.58 1.32
C ARG A 69 7.74 -16.55 2.77
N SER A 70 7.59 -15.42 3.45
CA SER A 70 7.96 -15.30 4.86
C SER A 70 6.96 -15.96 5.81
N ARG A 71 5.71 -16.15 5.36
CA ARG A 71 4.59 -16.70 6.13
C ARG A 71 3.75 -17.62 5.23
N PRO A 72 4.13 -18.90 5.11
CA PRO A 72 3.58 -19.81 4.10
C PRO A 72 2.08 -20.04 4.23
N VAL A 73 1.52 -19.82 5.44
CA VAL A 73 0.09 -19.87 5.71
C VAL A 73 -0.30 -18.61 6.49
N THR A 74 -1.35 -17.93 6.05
CA THR A 74 -1.91 -16.76 6.73
C THR A 74 -3.44 -16.75 6.64
N THR A 75 -4.09 -15.72 7.17
CA THR A 75 -5.55 -15.56 7.06
C THR A 75 -5.91 -14.29 6.29
N VAL A 76 -7.12 -14.28 5.73
CA VAL A 76 -7.69 -13.11 5.04
C VAL A 76 -7.62 -11.86 5.92
N HIS A 77 -7.86 -12.00 7.23
CA HIS A 77 -7.83 -10.89 8.18
C HIS A 77 -6.44 -10.26 8.32
N VAL A 78 -5.39 -11.09 8.37
CA VAL A 78 -4.01 -10.61 8.43
C VAL A 78 -3.63 -9.86 7.15
N LEU A 79 -4.04 -10.35 5.99
CA LEU A 79 -3.81 -9.69 4.71
C LEU A 79 -4.54 -8.34 4.61
N ARG A 80 -5.80 -8.27 5.06
CA ARG A 80 -6.55 -7.01 5.11
C ARG A 80 -5.89 -5.97 6.02
N ARG A 81 -5.40 -6.39 7.19
CA ARG A 81 -4.62 -5.50 8.09
C ARG A 81 -3.32 -5.00 7.45
N ARG A 82 -2.74 -5.78 6.53
CA ARG A 82 -1.55 -5.41 5.74
C ARG A 82 -1.87 -4.66 4.45
N ARG A 83 -3.14 -4.27 4.24
CA ARG A 83 -3.66 -3.51 3.09
C ARG A 83 -3.61 -4.28 1.76
N PHE A 84 -3.56 -5.60 1.80
CA PHE A 84 -3.87 -6.41 0.61
C PHE A 84 -5.38 -6.41 0.40
N THR A 85 -5.82 -6.05 -0.79
CA THR A 85 -7.25 -5.95 -1.12
C THR A 85 -7.81 -7.35 -1.45
N LEU A 86 -9.12 -7.55 -1.20
CA LEU A 86 -9.78 -8.80 -1.57
C LEU A 86 -9.74 -9.05 -3.08
N ARG A 87 -9.78 -7.98 -3.89
CA ARG A 87 -9.64 -8.07 -5.34
C ARG A 87 -8.30 -8.66 -5.76
N LEU A 88 -7.19 -8.17 -5.19
CA LEU A 88 -5.86 -8.71 -5.47
C LEU A 88 -5.73 -10.18 -5.05
N ILE A 89 -6.31 -10.54 -3.89
CA ILE A 89 -6.33 -11.93 -3.41
C ILE A 89 -7.12 -12.82 -4.38
N ALA A 90 -8.26 -12.34 -4.87
CA ALA A 90 -9.08 -13.07 -5.83
C ALA A 90 -8.39 -13.22 -7.20
N GLU A 91 -7.74 -12.17 -7.70
CA GLU A 91 -6.94 -12.22 -8.94
C GLU A 91 -5.78 -13.22 -8.80
N ALA A 92 -5.02 -13.18 -7.69
CA ALA A 92 -3.94 -14.12 -7.45
C ALA A 92 -4.40 -15.57 -7.22
N ALA A 93 -5.63 -15.78 -6.73
CA ALA A 93 -6.25 -17.10 -6.65
C ALA A 93 -6.71 -17.59 -8.03
N ALA A 94 -7.27 -16.71 -8.87
CA ALA A 94 -7.67 -17.02 -10.24
C ALA A 94 -6.45 -17.37 -11.12
N ASP A 95 -5.32 -16.70 -10.90
CA ASP A 95 -4.04 -17.00 -11.56
C ASP A 95 -3.37 -18.27 -11.01
N GLY A 96 -3.97 -18.93 -10.00
CA GLY A 96 -3.46 -20.17 -9.42
C GLY A 96 -2.17 -20.00 -8.61
N ILE A 97 -1.83 -18.77 -8.20
CA ILE A 97 -0.66 -18.47 -7.37
C ILE A 97 -0.96 -18.77 -5.89
N LEU A 98 -2.22 -18.63 -5.49
CA LEU A 98 -2.68 -18.83 -4.11
C LEU A 98 -3.72 -19.93 -4.02
N GLU A 99 -3.69 -20.65 -2.90
CA GLU A 99 -4.80 -21.46 -2.45
C GLU A 99 -5.54 -20.72 -1.34
N VAL A 100 -6.86 -20.60 -1.49
CA VAL A 100 -7.73 -19.92 -0.54
C VAL A 100 -8.73 -20.93 0.01
N ASP A 101 -8.63 -21.21 1.30
CA ASP A 101 -9.64 -21.95 2.05
C ASP A 101 -10.64 -20.94 2.64
N PHE A 102 -11.78 -20.80 1.96
CA PHE A 102 -12.87 -19.92 2.37
C PHE A 102 -13.59 -20.38 3.64
N ARG A 103 -13.56 -21.68 3.97
CA ARG A 103 -14.19 -22.20 5.20
C ARG A 103 -13.35 -21.86 6.42
N ALA A 104 -12.03 -21.99 6.32
CA ALA A 104 -11.11 -21.65 7.41
C ALA A 104 -10.62 -20.20 7.37
N GLY A 105 -10.93 -19.44 6.32
CA GLY A 105 -10.41 -18.09 6.07
C GLY A 105 -8.89 -18.05 5.90
N ARG A 106 -8.29 -19.16 5.43
CA ARG A 106 -6.85 -19.35 5.29
C ARG A 106 -6.40 -19.12 3.85
N ILE A 107 -5.21 -18.56 3.71
CA ILE A 107 -4.55 -18.29 2.44
C ILE A 107 -3.15 -18.86 2.52
N ALA A 108 -2.80 -19.68 1.54
CA ALA A 108 -1.47 -20.26 1.39
C ALA A 108 -0.93 -19.98 -0.01
N LEU A 109 0.39 -19.91 -0.13
CA LEU A 109 1.03 -19.91 -1.44
C LEU A 109 0.84 -21.30 -2.05
N ARG A 110 0.32 -21.39 -3.29
CA ARG A 110 0.25 -22.68 -3.98
C ARG A 110 1.70 -23.14 -4.19
N ARG A 111 2.06 -24.29 -3.62
CA ARG A 111 3.34 -24.91 -3.97
C ARG A 111 3.21 -25.33 -5.42
N THR A 112 4.02 -24.74 -6.29
CA THR A 112 4.29 -25.31 -7.59
C THR A 112 5.06 -26.60 -7.32
N GLU A 113 4.35 -27.72 -7.14
CA GLU A 113 4.98 -29.00 -7.36
C GLU A 113 5.46 -29.00 -8.81
N PRO A 114 6.74 -29.33 -9.08
CA PRO A 114 7.19 -29.49 -10.45
C PRO A 114 6.28 -30.52 -11.12
N PRO A 115 5.98 -30.39 -12.43
CA PRO A 115 5.19 -31.37 -13.13
C PRO A 115 5.86 -32.73 -12.93
N SER A 116 5.20 -33.59 -12.15
CA SER A 116 5.54 -34.99 -12.04
C SER A 116 5.56 -35.51 -13.46
N THR A 117 6.77 -35.76 -13.96
CA THR A 117 6.99 -36.31 -15.28
C THR A 117 6.33 -37.67 -15.27
N VAL A 118 5.12 -37.73 -15.81
CA VAL A 118 4.43 -38.99 -16.09
C VAL A 118 5.32 -39.71 -17.10
N SER A 119 6.14 -40.64 -16.60
CA SER A 119 6.89 -41.57 -17.42
C SER A 119 5.87 -42.50 -18.08
N ILE A 120 5.42 -42.11 -19.27
CA ILE A 120 4.61 -42.96 -20.14
C ILE A 120 5.50 -44.15 -20.54
N GLY A 121 4.96 -45.34 -20.37
CA GLY A 121 5.65 -46.61 -20.49
C GLY A 121 6.45 -46.80 -21.78
N GLN A 122 7.58 -47.47 -21.60
CA GLN A 122 8.44 -48.01 -22.62
C GLN A 122 7.76 -49.24 -23.24
N PRO A 123 7.45 -49.27 -24.56
CA PRO A 123 7.17 -50.52 -25.24
C PRO A 123 8.49 -51.24 -25.57
N ALA A 124 8.39 -52.57 -25.60
CA ALA A 124 9.45 -53.58 -25.59
C ALA A 124 10.50 -53.51 -26.71
#